data_AF-A0A1Z8XMB9-F1
#
_entry.id   AF-A0A1Z8XMB9-F1
#
_cell.length_a   1.000
_cell.length_b   1.000
_cell.length_c   1.000
_cell.angle_alpha   90.00
_cell.angle_beta   90.00
_cell.angle_gamma   90.00
#
_symmetry.space_group_name_H-M   'P 1'
#
loop_
_entity.id
_entity.type
_entity.pdbx_description
1 polymer ?
#
loop_
_entity_poly.entity_id
_entity_poly.type
_entity_poly.pdbx_seq_one_letter_code
_entity_poly.pdbx_strand_id
1 'polypeptide(L)'
;MKILNIYKKHIPLIIIPLVLTLSSAQEDDPLGLSSNTALQKINSQYGQYFADKIVEMRGLRGQSQPREWTVVVNDERSQLRLRTVRVSVEKSINEGESSKFYPNNLPTGFASSGKIKIDSTKAFQVLIKEARAAKIGFDYVDYKLRSLEFGDEPIWVLSAMNGKGILLGQVVMSAYDANIFRTVWYYRGDRGYMKVVDSALDGIRKKQLTDEALSSPVSSDQVNPKTNTGEVLQPNQSDSSNLGTEEAEVKPIRPN
;
A
#
# COMPACT_ATOMS: atom_id res chain seq x y z
N MET A 1 30.66 -48.90 -63.34
CA MET A 1 30.54 -49.05 -61.88
C MET A 1 30.26 -47.67 -61.30
N LYS A 2 29.35 -47.58 -60.32
CA LYS A 2 28.52 -46.41 -59.96
C LYS A 2 29.27 -45.16 -59.45
N ILE A 3 28.75 -44.01 -59.85
CA ILE A 3 29.07 -42.63 -59.42
C ILE A 3 28.60 -42.43 -57.97
N LEU A 4 29.47 -41.93 -57.07
CA LEU A 4 29.11 -41.58 -55.70
C LEU A 4 28.91 -40.07 -55.58
N ASN A 5 27.64 -39.67 -55.51
CA ASN A 5 27.20 -38.29 -55.39
C ASN A 5 27.23 -37.86 -53.91
N ILE A 6 28.00 -36.83 -53.56
CA ILE A 6 28.03 -36.24 -52.22
C ILE A 6 26.99 -35.11 -52.18
N TYR A 7 25.81 -35.38 -51.61
CA TYR A 7 24.83 -34.34 -51.30
C TYR A 7 25.08 -33.80 -49.89
N LYS A 8 25.61 -32.57 -49.82
CA LYS A 8 25.75 -31.80 -48.58
C LYS A 8 24.36 -31.26 -48.19
N LYS A 9 23.72 -31.94 -47.23
CA LYS A 9 22.39 -31.56 -46.71
C LYS A 9 22.52 -30.29 -45.86
N HIS A 10 22.09 -29.15 -46.39
CA HIS A 10 21.94 -27.93 -45.62
C HIS A 10 20.73 -28.09 -44.69
N ILE A 11 20.98 -28.14 -43.38
CA ILE A 11 19.95 -28.09 -42.34
C ILE A 11 19.66 -26.60 -42.10
N PRO A 12 18.45 -26.09 -42.40
CA PRO A 12 18.10 -24.73 -42.02
C PRO A 12 17.89 -24.70 -40.50
N LEU A 13 18.72 -23.92 -39.81
CA LEU A 13 18.57 -23.59 -38.41
C LEU A 13 17.32 -22.71 -38.26
N ILE A 14 16.20 -23.29 -37.85
CA ILE A 14 14.98 -22.54 -37.52
C ILE A 14 15.22 -21.86 -36.18
N ILE A 15 15.50 -20.56 -36.21
CA ILE A 15 15.53 -19.70 -35.03
C ILE A 15 14.07 -19.44 -34.65
N ILE A 16 13.59 -20.11 -33.60
CA ILE A 16 12.29 -19.82 -33.00
C ILE A 16 12.46 -18.56 -32.13
N PRO A 17 11.79 -17.43 -32.43
CA PRO A 17 11.81 -16.29 -31.55
C PRO A 17 11.07 -16.66 -30.25
N LEU A 18 11.80 -16.66 -29.14
CA LEU A 18 11.24 -16.76 -27.80
C LEU A 18 10.42 -15.49 -27.54
N VAL A 19 9.10 -15.57 -27.74
CA VAL A 19 8.17 -14.51 -27.34
C VAL A 19 8.12 -14.50 -25.81
N LEU A 20 8.91 -13.61 -25.21
CA LEU A 20 8.76 -13.21 -23.82
C LEU A 20 7.39 -12.53 -23.69
N THR A 21 6.43 -13.24 -23.11
CA THR A 21 5.09 -12.72 -22.86
C THR A 21 5.16 -11.52 -21.93
N LEU A 22 4.56 -10.42 -22.40
CA LEU A 22 4.49 -9.14 -21.73
C LEU A 22 3.89 -9.29 -20.32
N SER A 23 4.39 -8.46 -19.40
CA SER A 23 3.80 -8.26 -18.08
C SER A 23 2.29 -8.10 -18.19
N SER A 24 1.55 -8.91 -17.46
CA SER A 24 0.12 -8.70 -17.21
C SER A 24 -0.03 -7.35 -16.51
N ALA A 25 -0.28 -6.30 -17.29
CA ALA A 25 -0.98 -5.13 -16.79
C ALA A 25 -2.32 -5.68 -16.28
N GLN A 26 -2.50 -5.72 -14.96
CA GLN A 26 -3.77 -6.09 -14.39
C GLN A 26 -4.79 -5.06 -14.89
N GLU A 27 -5.63 -5.50 -15.84
CA GLU A 27 -6.61 -4.66 -16.53
C GLU A 27 -7.45 -3.91 -15.50
N ASP A 28 -7.66 -2.61 -15.75
CA ASP A 28 -8.63 -1.83 -15.00
C ASP A 28 -9.97 -2.56 -14.98
N ASP A 29 -10.59 -2.70 -13.80
CA ASP A 29 -11.92 -3.33 -13.70
C ASP A 29 -12.89 -2.51 -14.56
N PRO A 30 -13.39 -3.04 -15.70
CA PRO A 30 -14.21 -2.26 -16.64
C PRO A 30 -15.57 -1.91 -16.06
N LEU A 31 -15.96 -2.52 -14.94
CA LEU A 31 -17.19 -2.25 -14.20
C LEU A 31 -16.94 -1.40 -12.95
N GLY A 32 -15.67 -1.08 -12.66
CA GLY A 32 -15.27 -0.22 -11.57
C GLY A 32 -15.46 1.26 -11.91
N LEU A 33 -15.54 2.08 -10.85
CA LEU A 33 -15.55 3.52 -10.96
C LEU A 33 -14.32 4.08 -10.25
N SER A 34 -13.50 4.87 -10.95
CA SER A 34 -12.34 5.50 -10.31
C SER A 34 -12.79 6.53 -9.28
N SER A 35 -11.97 6.76 -8.24
CA SER A 35 -12.28 7.78 -7.24
C SER A 35 -12.37 9.19 -7.84
N ASN A 36 -11.52 9.51 -8.83
CA ASN A 36 -11.56 10.80 -9.51
C ASN A 36 -12.87 11.00 -10.26
N THR A 37 -13.32 9.98 -11.02
CA THR A 37 -14.61 10.04 -11.73
C THR A 37 -15.77 10.19 -10.74
N ALA A 38 -15.74 9.49 -9.60
CA ALA A 38 -16.76 9.64 -8.57
C ALA A 38 -16.80 11.06 -7.97
N LEU A 39 -15.63 11.66 -7.69
CA LEU A 39 -15.53 13.03 -7.18
C LEU A 39 -15.98 14.06 -8.22
N GLN A 40 -15.68 13.85 -9.51
CA GLN A 40 -16.17 14.68 -10.60
C GLN A 40 -17.70 14.65 -10.69
N LYS A 41 -18.32 13.46 -10.53
CA LYS A 41 -19.78 13.33 -10.46
C LYS A 41 -20.37 14.08 -9.27
N ILE A 42 -19.70 14.04 -8.11
CA ILE A 42 -20.14 14.80 -6.93
C ILE A 42 -20.10 16.30 -7.22
N ASN A 43 -19.01 16.80 -7.81
CA ASN A 43 -18.89 18.21 -8.15
C ASN A 43 -19.96 18.64 -9.16
N SER A 44 -20.16 17.87 -10.24
CA SER A 44 -21.11 18.23 -11.29
C SER A 44 -22.57 18.17 -10.83
N GLN A 45 -22.92 17.24 -9.94
CA GLN A 45 -24.31 17.02 -9.52
C GLN A 45 -24.71 17.79 -8.25
N TYR A 46 -23.79 17.98 -7.31
CA TYR A 46 -24.07 18.61 -6.01
C TYR A 46 -23.27 19.89 -5.75
N GLY A 47 -22.36 20.24 -6.67
CA GLY A 47 -21.58 21.47 -6.64
C GLY A 47 -20.29 21.40 -5.82
N GLN A 48 -19.49 22.44 -6.00
CA GLN A 48 -18.17 22.60 -5.39
C GLN A 48 -18.19 22.48 -3.86
N TYR A 49 -19.27 22.94 -3.20
CA TYR A 49 -19.42 22.85 -1.75
C TYR A 49 -19.31 21.41 -1.23
N PHE A 50 -19.96 20.44 -1.90
CA PHE A 50 -19.84 19.03 -1.53
C PHE A 50 -18.44 18.51 -1.84
N ALA A 51 -17.92 18.87 -3.02
CA ALA A 51 -16.61 18.47 -3.49
C ALA A 51 -15.45 19.01 -2.62
N ASP A 52 -15.64 20.08 -1.86
CA ASP A 52 -14.62 20.67 -0.98
C ASP A 52 -14.67 20.19 0.47
N LYS A 53 -15.74 19.48 0.85
CA LYS A 53 -16.00 19.08 2.23
C LYS A 53 -16.05 17.56 2.39
N ILE A 54 -15.19 16.84 1.68
CA ILE A 54 -15.14 15.37 1.75
C ILE A 54 -14.57 14.95 3.11
N VAL A 55 -15.40 14.35 3.95
CA VAL A 55 -14.99 13.81 5.26
C VAL A 55 -14.37 12.43 5.06
N GLU A 56 -15.06 11.58 4.30
CA GLU A 56 -14.64 10.22 4.03
C GLU A 56 -15.17 9.77 2.67
N MET A 57 -14.38 8.97 1.96
CA MET A 57 -14.83 8.27 0.76
C MET A 57 -14.39 6.80 0.86
N ARG A 58 -15.34 5.88 0.75
CA ARG A 58 -15.10 4.44 0.88
C ARG A 58 -15.52 3.68 -0.37
N GLY A 59 -14.71 2.72 -0.75
CA GLY A 59 -15.02 1.74 -1.77
C GLY A 59 -14.67 0.37 -1.25
N LEU A 60 -15.60 -0.57 -1.31
CA LEU A 60 -15.39 -1.91 -0.76
C LEU A 60 -15.19 -2.93 -1.88
N ARG A 61 -14.41 -3.97 -1.59
CA ARG A 61 -14.21 -5.12 -2.48
C ARG A 61 -13.79 -4.74 -3.90
N GLY A 62 -12.97 -3.71 -4.04
CA GLY A 62 -12.42 -3.31 -5.33
C GLY A 62 -11.23 -4.19 -5.72
N GLN A 63 -11.03 -4.41 -7.01
CA GLN A 63 -9.72 -4.82 -7.53
C GLN A 63 -8.88 -3.54 -7.65
N SER A 64 -8.72 -2.98 -8.85
CA SER A 64 -8.18 -1.63 -9.02
C SER A 64 -9.17 -0.52 -8.68
N GLN A 65 -10.46 -0.81 -8.84
CA GLN A 65 -11.54 0.16 -8.65
C GLN A 65 -12.75 -0.56 -8.02
N PRO A 66 -13.43 0.07 -7.04
CA PRO A 66 -14.70 -0.45 -6.52
C PRO A 66 -15.84 -0.15 -7.49
N ARG A 67 -16.93 -0.91 -7.39
CA ARG A 67 -18.16 -0.70 -8.20
C ARG A 67 -18.96 0.52 -7.77
N GLU A 68 -18.87 0.87 -6.48
CA GLU A 68 -19.59 1.97 -5.87
C GLU A 68 -18.71 2.63 -4.80
N TRP A 69 -18.83 3.95 -4.71
CA TRP A 69 -18.25 4.76 -3.64
C TRP A 69 -19.33 5.27 -2.72
N THR A 70 -19.12 5.12 -1.42
CA THR A 70 -19.85 5.86 -0.40
C THR A 70 -19.03 7.08 -0.01
N VAL A 71 -19.57 8.27 -0.21
CA VAL A 71 -18.91 9.54 0.11
C VAL A 71 -19.69 10.26 1.20
N VAL A 72 -19.00 10.56 2.29
CA VAL A 72 -19.51 11.32 3.41
C VAL A 72 -18.94 12.73 3.30
N VAL A 73 -19.83 13.72 3.30
CA VAL A 73 -19.46 15.13 3.24
C VAL A 73 -19.89 15.85 4.50
N ASN A 74 -19.09 16.83 4.92
CA ASN A 74 -19.49 17.77 5.94
C ASN A 74 -20.49 18.76 5.32
N ASP A 75 -21.68 18.85 5.91
CA ASP A 75 -22.70 19.80 5.53
C ASP A 75 -23.20 20.57 6.75
N GLU A 76 -22.61 21.72 7.01
CA GLU A 76 -23.00 22.64 8.09
C GLU A 76 -24.46 23.12 8.03
N ARG A 77 -25.14 22.92 6.88
CA ARG A 77 -26.56 23.25 6.69
C ARG A 77 -27.49 22.14 7.19
N SER A 78 -26.96 20.95 7.46
CA SER A 78 -27.68 19.78 7.97
C SER A 78 -27.64 19.73 9.50
N GLN A 79 -28.70 19.23 10.13
CA GLN A 79 -28.73 19.08 11.59
C GLN A 79 -27.69 18.08 12.09
N LEU A 80 -27.50 16.99 11.35
CA LEU A 80 -26.48 15.97 11.64
C LEU A 80 -25.07 16.35 11.17
N ARG A 81 -24.91 17.51 10.51
CA ARG A 81 -23.65 18.03 9.96
C ARG A 81 -22.96 17.14 8.93
N LEU A 82 -23.53 15.99 8.60
CA LEU A 82 -23.03 15.04 7.63
C LEU A 82 -24.13 14.69 6.63
N ARG A 83 -23.72 14.49 5.38
CA ARG A 83 -24.55 13.85 4.35
C ARG A 83 -23.79 12.72 3.69
N THR A 84 -24.52 11.71 3.22
CA THR A 84 -23.96 10.58 2.49
C THR A 84 -24.44 10.58 1.04
N VAL A 85 -23.51 10.38 0.12
CA VAL A 85 -23.76 10.22 -1.31
C VAL A 85 -23.18 8.90 -1.75
N ARG A 86 -23.97 8.04 -2.39
CA ARG A 86 -23.47 6.86 -3.09
C ARG A 86 -23.27 7.18 -4.57
N VAL A 87 -22.13 6.78 -5.12
CA VAL A 87 -21.76 7.05 -6.50
C VAL A 87 -21.33 5.77 -7.18
N SER A 88 -22.02 5.39 -8.25
CA SER A 88 -21.68 4.26 -9.10
C SER A 88 -21.48 4.71 -10.55
N VAL A 89 -21.12 3.78 -11.43
CA VAL A 89 -20.99 4.05 -12.87
C VAL A 89 -22.31 4.61 -13.45
N GLU A 90 -23.45 4.09 -13.01
CA GLU A 90 -24.77 4.46 -13.55
C GLU A 90 -25.32 5.76 -12.96
N LYS A 91 -25.18 5.97 -11.64
CA LYS A 91 -25.88 7.07 -10.95
C LYS A 91 -25.18 7.52 -9.68
N SER A 92 -25.53 8.73 -9.24
CA SER A 92 -25.22 9.24 -7.90
C SER A 92 -26.52 9.48 -7.14
N ILE A 93 -26.60 8.95 -5.92
CA ILE A 93 -27.77 9.04 -5.04
C ILE A 93 -27.34 9.77 -3.77
N ASN A 94 -27.99 10.89 -3.46
CA ASN A 94 -27.87 11.52 -2.16
C ASN A 94 -28.79 10.78 -1.17
N GLU A 95 -28.21 10.14 -0.18
CA GLU A 95 -28.94 9.39 0.86
C GLU A 95 -29.51 10.31 1.95
N GLY A 96 -29.17 11.61 1.93
CA GLY A 96 -29.62 12.57 2.91
C GLY A 96 -28.66 12.71 4.10
N GLU A 97 -29.21 13.20 5.20
CA GLU A 97 -28.47 13.32 6.46
C GLU A 97 -28.17 11.93 7.04
N SER A 98 -26.98 11.75 7.60
CA SER A 98 -26.52 10.44 8.03
C SER A 98 -25.98 10.47 9.45
N SER A 99 -26.59 9.66 10.33
CA SER A 99 -26.05 9.31 11.65
C SER A 99 -25.24 8.02 11.63
N LYS A 100 -25.19 7.32 10.48
CA LYS A 100 -24.49 6.05 10.31
C LYS A 100 -22.98 6.20 10.45
N PHE A 101 -22.47 7.35 10.06
CA PHE A 101 -21.05 7.69 10.14
C PHE A 101 -20.84 8.65 11.29
N TYR A 102 -19.84 8.36 12.14
CA TYR A 102 -19.41 9.26 13.21
C TYR A 102 -20.53 9.70 14.20
N PRO A 103 -21.35 8.77 14.74
CA PRO A 103 -22.51 9.12 15.56
C PRO A 103 -22.17 9.88 16.86
N ASN A 104 -20.97 9.66 17.39
CA ASN A 104 -20.55 10.21 18.68
C ASN A 104 -19.45 11.28 18.56
N ASN A 105 -18.76 11.36 17.42
CA ASN A 105 -17.60 12.24 17.26
C ASN A 105 -17.45 12.65 15.80
N LEU A 106 -17.96 13.83 15.47
CA LEU A 106 -17.87 14.39 14.12
C LEU A 106 -16.42 14.70 13.75
N PRO A 107 -15.96 14.29 12.56
CA PRO A 107 -14.63 14.64 12.10
C PRO A 107 -14.46 16.16 12.00
N THR A 108 -13.33 16.63 12.51
CA THR A 108 -12.93 18.04 12.47
C THR A 108 -12.28 18.43 11.14
N GLY A 109 -11.61 17.47 10.47
CA GLY A 109 -10.98 17.67 9.16
C GLY A 109 -11.83 17.16 7.99
N PHE A 110 -11.71 17.83 6.86
CA PHE A 110 -12.28 17.44 5.57
C PHE A 110 -11.34 17.83 4.43
N ALA A 111 -11.39 17.08 3.34
CA ALA A 111 -10.52 17.25 2.19
C ALA A 111 -11.30 17.85 1.02
N SER A 112 -10.64 18.74 0.29
CA SER A 112 -11.12 19.14 -1.03
C SER A 112 -10.74 18.11 -2.08
N SER A 113 -11.68 17.82 -2.97
CA SER A 113 -11.46 17.05 -4.20
C SER A 113 -10.28 17.59 -5.02
N GLY A 114 -10.05 18.90 -5.01
CA GLY A 114 -8.93 19.53 -5.70
C GLY A 114 -7.56 19.13 -5.14
N LYS A 115 -7.48 18.68 -3.87
CA LYS A 115 -6.23 18.20 -3.23
C LYS A 115 -5.94 16.72 -3.50
N ILE A 116 -6.91 15.96 -3.99
CA ILE A 116 -6.76 14.53 -4.27
C ILE A 116 -6.20 14.39 -5.69
N LYS A 117 -4.89 14.12 -5.81
CA LYS A 117 -4.20 13.97 -7.11
C LYS A 117 -3.91 12.50 -7.46
N ILE A 118 -3.86 11.64 -6.45
CA ILE A 118 -3.69 10.21 -6.57
C ILE A 118 -5.08 9.57 -6.51
N ASP A 119 -5.53 9.03 -7.63
CA ASP A 119 -6.80 8.30 -7.71
C ASP A 119 -6.67 6.86 -7.21
N SER A 120 -7.80 6.16 -7.12
CA SER A 120 -7.86 4.77 -6.65
C SER A 120 -7.00 3.83 -7.49
N THR A 121 -6.91 4.04 -8.81
CA THR A 121 -6.11 3.21 -9.70
C THR A 121 -4.61 3.36 -9.40
N LYS A 122 -4.10 4.58 -9.26
CA LYS A 122 -2.69 4.80 -8.87
C LYS A 122 -2.40 4.30 -7.46
N ALA A 123 -3.32 4.54 -6.52
CA ALA A 123 -3.20 4.06 -5.14
C ALA A 123 -3.11 2.52 -5.10
N PHE A 124 -3.93 1.83 -5.91
CA PHE A 124 -3.87 0.38 -6.08
C PHE A 124 -2.53 -0.12 -6.61
N GLN A 125 -1.94 0.58 -7.59
CA GLN A 125 -0.61 0.21 -8.10
C GLN A 125 0.48 0.31 -7.03
N VAL A 126 0.39 1.31 -6.15
CA VAL A 126 1.27 1.42 -4.97
C VAL A 126 1.06 0.23 -4.04
N LEU A 127 -0.18 -0.12 -3.70
CA LEU A 127 -0.48 -1.29 -2.87
C LEU A 127 0.09 -2.59 -3.48
N ILE A 128 -0.10 -2.83 -4.78
CA ILE A 128 0.45 -4.02 -5.46
C ILE A 128 1.97 -4.08 -5.31
N LYS A 129 2.65 -2.96 -5.52
CA LYS A 129 4.11 -2.88 -5.41
C LYS A 129 4.57 -3.26 -4.00
N GLU A 130 3.94 -2.68 -2.98
CA GLU A 130 4.28 -2.95 -1.59
C GLU A 130 3.92 -4.39 -1.17
N ALA A 131 2.76 -4.90 -1.59
CA ALA A 131 2.34 -6.27 -1.32
C ALA A 131 3.30 -7.29 -1.97
N ARG A 132 3.77 -7.02 -3.19
CA ARG A 132 4.78 -7.84 -3.87
C ARG A 132 6.10 -7.85 -3.12
N ALA A 133 6.57 -6.69 -2.65
CA ALA A 133 7.78 -6.60 -1.83
C ALA A 133 7.63 -7.39 -0.52
N ALA A 134 6.44 -7.35 0.08
CA ALA A 134 6.09 -8.11 1.27
C ALA A 134 5.81 -9.60 1.00
N LYS A 135 5.77 -10.05 -0.27
CA LYS A 135 5.38 -11.40 -0.71
C LYS A 135 3.99 -11.81 -0.21
N ILE A 136 3.04 -10.87 -0.20
CA ILE A 136 1.65 -11.10 0.19
C ILE A 136 0.75 -11.02 -1.05
N GLY A 137 0.00 -12.09 -1.30
CA GLY A 137 -1.12 -12.10 -2.24
C GLY A 137 -2.41 -11.72 -1.53
N PHE A 138 -3.31 -11.04 -2.23
CA PHE A 138 -4.63 -10.66 -1.72
C PHE A 138 -5.68 -10.81 -2.82
N ASP A 139 -6.95 -10.89 -2.43
CA ASP A 139 -8.07 -11.12 -3.36
C ASP A 139 -8.81 -9.83 -3.71
N TYR A 140 -8.86 -8.84 -2.81
CA TYR A 140 -9.46 -7.53 -3.08
C TYR A 140 -8.92 -6.45 -2.13
N VAL A 141 -9.32 -5.21 -2.38
CA VAL A 141 -8.96 -4.03 -1.60
C VAL A 141 -10.20 -3.31 -1.09
N ASP A 142 -10.18 -2.98 0.19
CA ASP A 142 -11.08 -1.98 0.75
C ASP A 142 -10.37 -0.63 0.81
N TYR A 143 -10.95 0.34 0.11
CA TYR A 143 -10.46 1.70 -0.03
C TYR A 143 -11.12 2.60 1.00
N LYS A 144 -10.31 3.41 1.66
CA LYS A 144 -10.79 4.53 2.48
C LYS A 144 -9.92 5.75 2.21
N LEU A 145 -10.57 6.85 1.88
CA LEU A 145 -9.98 8.16 1.80
C LEU A 145 -10.56 9.03 2.92
N ARG A 146 -9.72 9.75 3.64
CA ARG A 146 -10.15 10.75 4.64
C ARG A 146 -9.09 11.81 4.79
N SER A 147 -9.41 12.88 5.52
CA SER A 147 -8.37 13.81 5.98
C SER A 147 -7.63 13.25 7.19
N LEU A 148 -6.40 13.71 7.39
CA LEU A 148 -5.72 13.56 8.67
C LEU A 148 -6.51 14.32 9.76
N GLU A 149 -6.49 13.82 11.00
CA GLU A 149 -7.46 14.15 12.07
C GLU A 149 -7.57 15.65 12.43
N PHE A 150 -6.55 16.44 12.09
CA PHE A 150 -6.49 17.90 12.33
C PHE A 150 -6.02 18.70 11.12
N GLY A 151 -6.06 18.12 9.92
CA GLY A 151 -5.62 18.76 8.68
C GLY A 151 -6.62 18.58 7.55
N ASP A 152 -6.28 19.14 6.40
CA ASP A 152 -7.00 18.93 5.13
C ASP A 152 -6.19 18.11 4.12
N GLU A 153 -5.09 17.50 4.60
CA GLU A 153 -4.26 16.57 3.84
C GLU A 153 -5.06 15.27 3.62
N PRO A 154 -5.43 14.94 2.37
CA PRO A 154 -6.16 13.73 2.08
C PRO A 154 -5.23 12.53 2.10
N ILE A 155 -5.61 11.46 2.80
CA ILE A 155 -4.85 10.23 2.91
C ILE A 155 -5.67 9.05 2.42
N TRP A 156 -5.03 8.18 1.64
CA TRP A 156 -5.52 6.85 1.33
C TRP A 156 -5.14 5.87 2.44
N VAL A 157 -6.10 5.03 2.80
CA VAL A 157 -5.93 3.83 3.61
C VAL A 157 -6.46 2.68 2.76
N LEU A 158 -5.54 1.89 2.23
CA LEU A 158 -5.82 0.74 1.37
C LEU A 158 -5.64 -0.52 2.20
N SER A 159 -6.70 -1.32 2.32
CA SER A 159 -6.66 -2.57 3.07
C SER A 159 -6.68 -3.75 2.12
N ALA A 160 -5.60 -4.51 2.06
CA ALA A 160 -5.49 -5.74 1.27
C ALA A 160 -6.19 -6.88 2.02
N MET A 161 -7.17 -7.50 1.38
CA MET A 161 -8.07 -8.48 1.98
C MET A 161 -8.03 -9.80 1.22
N ASN A 162 -8.22 -10.93 1.91
CA ASN A 162 -8.51 -12.20 1.25
C ASN A 162 -10.01 -12.39 0.97
N GLY A 163 -10.35 -13.45 0.24
CA GLY A 163 -11.72 -13.77 -0.18
C GLY A 163 -12.67 -14.08 0.97
N LYS A 164 -12.12 -14.38 2.16
CA LYS A 164 -12.87 -14.59 3.41
C LYS A 164 -13.08 -13.30 4.21
N GLY A 165 -12.58 -12.16 3.73
CA GLY A 165 -12.66 -10.87 4.41
C GLY A 165 -11.65 -10.69 5.54
N ILE A 166 -10.54 -11.43 5.52
CA ILE A 166 -9.45 -11.27 6.49
C ILE A 166 -8.47 -10.22 5.96
N LEU A 167 -8.10 -9.26 6.81
CA LEU A 167 -7.06 -8.27 6.55
C LEU A 167 -5.68 -8.92 6.48
N LEU A 168 -5.00 -8.75 5.36
CA LEU A 168 -3.65 -9.25 5.12
C LEU A 168 -2.60 -8.15 5.19
N GLY A 169 -2.99 -6.91 4.95
CA GLY A 169 -2.14 -5.76 5.14
C GLY A 169 -2.82 -4.45 4.84
N GLN A 170 -2.13 -3.36 5.15
CA GLN A 170 -2.62 -2.01 4.96
C GLN A 170 -1.49 -1.10 4.48
N VAL A 171 -1.81 -0.24 3.52
CA VAL A 171 -0.94 0.86 3.08
C VAL A 171 -1.67 2.17 3.35
N VAL A 172 -1.01 3.06 4.10
CA VAL A 172 -1.46 4.42 4.37
C VAL A 172 -0.53 5.37 3.62
N MET A 173 -1.09 6.21 2.76
CA MET A 173 -0.31 7.09 1.87
C MET A 173 -1.03 8.42 1.63
N SER A 174 -0.28 9.47 1.27
CA SER A 174 -0.86 10.72 0.81
C SER A 174 -1.63 10.52 -0.50
N ALA A 175 -2.82 11.11 -0.58
CA ALA A 175 -3.57 11.22 -1.82
C ALA A 175 -3.14 12.42 -2.69
N TYR A 176 -2.18 13.22 -2.24
CA TYR A 176 -1.62 14.34 -2.98
C TYR A 176 -0.38 13.95 -3.81
N ASP A 177 0.58 13.25 -3.22
CA ASP A 177 1.89 12.97 -3.87
C ASP A 177 2.31 11.49 -3.85
N ALA A 178 1.44 10.61 -3.34
CA ALA A 178 1.69 9.18 -3.19
C ALA A 178 2.77 8.79 -2.15
N ASN A 179 3.23 9.71 -1.31
CA ASN A 179 4.15 9.39 -0.23
C ASN A 179 3.50 8.40 0.75
N ILE A 180 4.19 7.29 1.03
CA ILE A 180 3.72 6.25 1.95
C ILE A 180 4.06 6.68 3.38
N PHE A 181 3.06 6.74 4.24
CA PHE A 181 3.21 7.03 5.66
C PHE A 181 3.42 5.76 6.49
N ARG A 182 2.73 4.67 6.13
CA ARG A 182 2.82 3.41 6.87
C ARG A 182 2.44 2.22 6.01
N THR A 183 3.15 1.12 6.18
CA THR A 183 2.72 -0.20 5.72
C THR A 183 2.66 -1.17 6.89
N VAL A 184 1.61 -2.00 6.91
CA VAL A 184 1.43 -3.04 7.92
C VAL A 184 1.08 -4.33 7.20
N TRP A 185 1.77 -5.42 7.52
CA TRP A 185 1.61 -6.72 6.89
C TRP A 185 1.42 -7.82 7.93
N TYR A 186 0.46 -8.71 7.69
CA TYR A 186 0.11 -9.80 8.58
C TYR A 186 0.46 -11.14 7.92
N TYR A 187 1.43 -11.83 8.51
CA TYR A 187 1.87 -13.16 8.07
C TYR A 187 1.30 -14.20 9.01
N ARG A 188 0.64 -15.22 8.45
CA ARG A 188 0.13 -16.36 9.22
C ARG A 188 1.11 -17.52 9.11
N GLY A 189 1.64 -17.97 10.25
CA GLY A 189 2.51 -19.13 10.31
C GLY A 189 1.74 -20.45 10.45
N ASP A 190 2.41 -21.56 10.17
CA ASP A 190 1.82 -22.91 10.13
C ASP A 190 1.20 -23.37 11.45
N ARG A 191 1.63 -22.79 12.58
CA ARG A 191 1.16 -23.12 13.93
C ARG A 191 0.12 -22.13 14.49
N GLY A 192 -0.45 -21.29 13.63
CA GLY A 192 -1.49 -20.32 14.01
C GLY A 192 -0.96 -19.00 14.59
N TYR A 193 0.36 -18.84 14.70
CA TYR A 193 0.97 -17.56 15.05
C TYR A 193 0.78 -16.52 13.94
N MET A 194 0.65 -15.26 14.34
CA MET A 194 0.56 -14.13 13.43
C MET A 194 1.77 -13.23 13.64
N LYS A 195 2.60 -13.10 12.60
CA LYS A 195 3.70 -12.12 12.57
C LYS A 195 3.17 -10.83 11.95
N VAL A 196 3.38 -9.72 12.65
CA VAL A 196 3.04 -8.38 12.17
C VAL A 196 4.34 -7.66 11.80
N VAL A 197 4.43 -7.16 10.58
CA VAL A 197 5.53 -6.30 10.13
C VAL A 197 4.96 -4.92 9.87
N ASP A 198 5.47 -3.93 10.60
CA ASP A 198 4.98 -2.56 10.58
C ASP A 198 6.13 -1.58 10.36
N SER A 199 6.06 -0.82 9.27
CA SER A 199 7.12 0.11 8.87
C SER A 199 7.39 1.20 9.93
N ALA A 200 6.41 1.49 10.79
CA ALA A 200 6.59 2.44 11.88
C ALA A 200 7.56 1.91 12.97
N LEU A 201 7.62 0.59 13.19
CA LEU A 201 8.49 -0.02 14.19
C LEU A 201 9.95 -0.06 13.73
N ASP A 202 10.18 -0.19 12.43
CA ASP A 202 11.53 -0.20 11.86
C ASP A 202 12.27 1.13 12.06
N GLY A 203 11.55 2.26 11.97
CA GLY A 203 12.10 3.59 12.19
C GLY A 203 12.55 3.83 13.64
N ILE A 204 11.79 3.30 14.62
CA ILE A 204 12.11 3.41 16.05
C ILE A 204 13.41 2.66 16.35
N ARG A 205 13.56 1.43 15.84
CA ARG A 205 14.77 0.62 16.06
C ARG A 205 16.02 1.23 15.47
N LYS A 206 15.93 1.75 14.23
CA LYS A 206 17.08 2.45 13.62
C LYS A 206 17.50 3.65 14.46
N LYS A 207 16.54 4.41 14.99
CA LYS A 207 16.85 5.55 15.85
C LYS A 207 17.48 5.12 17.19
N GLN A 208 16.94 4.08 17.83
CA GLN A 208 17.49 3.52 19.06
C GLN A 208 18.91 2.97 18.89
N LEU A 209 19.17 2.21 17.81
CA LEU A 209 20.52 1.75 17.47
C LEU A 209 21.49 2.91 17.18
N THR A 210 21.00 4.01 16.62
CA THR A 210 21.82 5.20 16.35
C THR A 210 22.13 5.96 17.65
N ASP A 211 21.14 6.12 18.53
CA ASP A 211 21.28 6.79 19.82
C ASP A 211 22.17 5.97 20.79
N GLU A 212 22.13 4.64 20.72
CA GLU A 212 22.98 3.71 21.48
C GLU A 212 24.43 3.69 20.95
N ALA A 213 24.61 3.79 19.63
CA ALA A 213 25.93 3.97 19.02
C ALA A 213 26.57 5.34 19.35
N LEU A 214 25.75 6.39 19.53
CA LEU A 214 26.21 7.73 19.93
C LEU A 214 26.46 7.89 21.44
N SER A 215 25.95 6.98 22.27
CA SER A 215 26.09 7.02 23.74
C SER A 215 27.15 6.07 24.30
N SER A 216 27.87 5.34 23.45
CA SER A 216 29.03 4.55 23.85
C SER A 216 30.22 5.48 24.20
N PRO A 217 30.75 5.47 25.44
CA PRO A 217 31.93 6.25 25.76
C PRO A 217 33.14 5.67 25.04
N VAL A 218 33.79 6.50 24.22
CA VAL A 218 35.13 6.25 23.71
C VAL A 218 36.04 6.07 24.93
N SER A 219 36.34 4.82 25.27
CA SER A 219 37.36 4.50 26.25
C SER A 219 38.70 4.83 25.61
N SER A 220 39.27 5.95 26.04
CA SER A 220 40.66 6.32 25.81
C SER A 220 41.56 5.46 26.71
N ASP A 221 42.79 5.28 26.23
CA ASP A 221 43.95 4.68 26.88
C ASP A 221 44.09 3.15 26.83
N GLN A 222 44.91 2.67 25.90
CA GLN A 222 46.26 2.21 26.27
C GLN A 222 47.27 2.45 25.13
N VAL A 223 48.34 3.18 25.50
CA VAL A 223 49.60 3.34 24.77
C VAL A 223 50.51 2.14 25.08
N ASN A 224 51.06 1.48 24.05
CA ASN A 224 52.51 1.23 23.99
C ASN A 224 52.99 0.77 22.58
N PRO A 225 54.27 1.02 22.22
CA PRO A 225 54.74 1.12 20.83
C PRO A 225 55.59 -0.07 20.33
N LYS A 226 55.92 -0.03 19.01
CA LYS A 226 57.01 -0.73 18.24
C LYS A 226 56.71 -2.17 17.77
N THR A 227 56.99 -2.67 16.54
CA THR A 227 57.60 -2.20 15.27
C THR A 227 57.26 -3.22 14.14
N ASN A 228 57.09 -2.74 12.90
CA ASN A 228 57.16 -3.35 11.54
C ASN A 228 57.11 -4.88 11.32
N THR A 229 56.33 -5.31 10.31
CA THR A 229 56.79 -5.79 8.97
C THR A 229 55.56 -6.04 8.09
N GLY A 230 55.61 -5.61 6.82
CA GLY A 230 54.46 -5.62 5.92
C GLY A 230 54.19 -6.96 5.24
N GLU A 231 52.93 -7.17 4.86
CA GLU A 231 52.56 -8.02 3.72
C GLU A 231 51.17 -7.63 3.21
N VAL A 232 51.07 -7.53 1.87
CA VAL A 232 49.87 -7.21 1.11
C VAL A 232 49.06 -8.48 0.91
N LEU A 233 47.80 -8.54 1.35
CA LEU A 233 46.79 -9.47 0.81
C LEU A 233 45.36 -8.87 0.86
N GLN A 234 44.60 -9.28 -0.15
CA GLN A 234 43.31 -8.83 -0.71
C GLN A 234 42.06 -8.88 0.21
N PRO A 235 40.90 -8.31 -0.23
CA PRO A 235 39.74 -8.06 0.63
C PRO A 235 38.88 -9.31 0.82
N ASN A 236 38.60 -9.68 2.07
CA ASN A 236 37.63 -10.73 2.39
C ASN A 236 36.20 -10.16 2.45
N GLN A 237 35.34 -10.73 1.61
CA GLN A 237 33.90 -10.79 1.81
C GLN A 237 33.59 -11.57 3.10
N SER A 238 32.66 -11.07 3.90
CA SER A 238 31.89 -11.90 4.84
C SER A 238 30.52 -11.28 5.11
N ASP A 239 29.52 -11.90 4.49
CA ASP A 239 28.18 -12.22 5.01
C ASP A 239 27.35 -11.14 5.73
N SER A 240 26.47 -10.52 4.95
CA SER A 240 25.28 -9.84 5.45
C SER A 240 24.10 -10.82 5.51
N SER A 241 24.01 -11.62 6.57
CA SER A 241 22.84 -12.46 6.84
C SER A 241 22.59 -12.55 8.33
N ASN A 242 22.04 -11.49 8.91
CA ASN A 242 21.14 -11.53 10.08
C ASN A 242 20.78 -10.10 10.48
N LEU A 243 19.57 -9.65 10.11
CA LEU A 243 18.94 -8.48 10.74
C LEU A 243 17.61 -8.93 11.34
N GLY A 244 17.54 -8.88 12.67
CA GLY A 244 16.54 -9.52 13.51
C GLY A 244 15.11 -8.97 13.39
N THR A 245 14.15 -9.88 13.38
CA THR A 245 12.71 -9.64 13.54
C THR A 245 12.36 -9.90 15.02
N GLU A 246 11.59 -9.04 15.71
CA GLU A 246 10.90 -9.53 16.93
C GLU A 246 9.66 -10.32 16.53
N GLU A 247 9.54 -11.49 17.14
CA GLU A 247 8.34 -12.30 17.16
C GLU A 247 7.45 -11.80 18.31
N ALA A 248 6.36 -11.12 18.01
CA ALA A 248 5.32 -10.90 19.01
C ALA A 248 4.41 -12.13 19.05
N GLU A 249 4.65 -13.04 20.01
CA GLU A 249 3.82 -14.22 20.24
C GLU A 249 2.49 -13.81 20.92
N VAL A 250 1.43 -13.61 20.14
CA VAL A 250 0.08 -13.42 20.71
C VAL A 250 -0.60 -14.79 20.82
N LYS A 251 -0.75 -15.30 22.05
CA LYS A 251 -1.44 -16.57 22.33
C LYS A 251 -2.95 -16.46 22.01
N PRO A 252 -3.56 -17.51 21.45
CA PRO A 252 -4.99 -17.52 21.16
C PRO A 252 -5.81 -17.53 22.45
N ILE A 253 -6.82 -16.65 22.51
CA ILE A 253 -7.85 -16.66 23.55
C ILE A 253 -8.74 -17.87 23.28
N ARG A 254 -8.82 -18.80 24.24
CA ARG A 254 -9.74 -19.93 24.16
C ARG A 254 -11.17 -19.41 24.37
N PRO A 255 -12.16 -19.83 23.56
CA PRO A 255 -13.56 -19.58 23.86
C PRO A 255 -13.94 -20.40 25.11
N ASN A 256 -14.63 -19.75 26.05
CA ASN A 256 -15.34 -20.41 27.16
C ASN A 256 -16.57 -21.14 26.64
#